data_AF-A0A2G9PKW8-F1
#
_entry.id   AF-A0A2G9PKW8-F1
#
_cell.length_a   1.000
_cell.length_b   1.000
_cell.length_c   1.000
_cell.angle_alpha   90.00
_cell.angle_beta   90.00
_cell.angle_gamma   90.00
#
_symmetry.space_group_name_H-M   'P 1'
#
loop_
_entity.id
_entity.type
_entity.pdbx_description
1 polymer ?
#
loop_
_entity_poly.entity_id
_entity_poly.type
_entity_poly.pdbx_seq_one_letter_code
_entity_poly.pdbx_strand_id
1 'polypeptide(L)'
;MKQLTPLEQVFSSIRSRGLNTWLDRLTFYFIFVIWISVIIIFGVAYYSMPGSTSFLYSNVNREVVSSIQDAIYFSFITATSTGFGDIIPFGLFKIIAICEVVFGLLLLALVTSKIVSVKQDMIISEIYEISLNEKVNRLRSALFLFRQTLSRIINNIDEGVMRKRELGEVYVYFSSLEDTLNEIRLFITRKQRKRCAEGINSLSVELLLTSITSSLEKLNELIAAMNEAGLEWRKDSTLELIKRSLDAAEGIFASVDSSGELGSAVSDLRARKTRAVSSIRAGLKQPGEPAAER
;
A
#
# COMPACT_ATOMS: atom_id res chain seq x y z
N MET A 1 -5.68 -40.03 -33.69
CA MET A 1 -4.74 -38.96 -33.28
C MET A 1 -5.24 -38.35 -31.98
N LYS A 2 -4.60 -38.65 -30.84
CA LYS A 2 -4.93 -38.02 -29.55
C LYS A 2 -4.38 -36.59 -29.58
N GLN A 3 -5.26 -35.60 -29.39
CA GLN A 3 -4.86 -34.21 -29.25
C GLN A 3 -4.03 -34.06 -27.98
N LEU A 4 -2.78 -33.65 -28.13
CA LEU A 4 -1.92 -33.25 -27.02
C LEU A 4 -2.43 -31.89 -26.53
N THR A 5 -3.07 -31.88 -25.35
CA THR A 5 -3.40 -30.63 -24.66
C THR A 5 -2.10 -29.87 -24.35
N PRO A 6 -2.01 -28.58 -24.71
CA PRO A 6 -0.81 -27.78 -24.44
C PRO A 6 -0.55 -27.69 -22.93
N LEU A 7 0.69 -27.96 -22.52
CA LEU A 7 1.17 -27.96 -21.13
C LEU A 7 0.80 -26.68 -20.35
N GLU A 8 0.62 -25.56 -21.05
CA GLU A 8 0.21 -24.27 -20.47
C GLU A 8 -1.20 -24.27 -19.85
N GLN A 9 -2.15 -25.03 -20.41
CA GLN A 9 -3.51 -25.13 -19.85
C GLN A 9 -3.56 -25.96 -18.56
N VAL A 10 -2.69 -26.97 -18.44
CA VAL A 10 -2.58 -27.76 -17.21
C VAL A 10 -1.93 -26.93 -16.10
N PHE A 11 -0.89 -26.15 -16.40
CA PHE A 11 -0.20 -25.32 -15.41
C PHE A 11 -1.05 -24.16 -14.87
N SER A 12 -1.92 -23.56 -15.70
CA SER A 12 -2.78 -22.45 -15.28
C SER A 12 -3.92 -22.86 -14.35
N SER A 13 -4.39 -24.11 -14.42
CA SER A 13 -5.43 -24.65 -13.52
C SER A 13 -4.88 -25.07 -12.14
N ILE A 14 -3.58 -25.37 -12.03
CA ILE A 14 -2.91 -25.64 -10.74
C ILE A 14 -2.67 -24.35 -9.94
N ARG A 15 -2.70 -23.18 -10.60
CA ARG A 15 -2.67 -21.85 -9.95
C ARG A 15 -4.04 -21.50 -9.34
N SER A 16 -4.60 -22.41 -8.57
CA SER A 16 -5.84 -22.18 -7.83
C SER A 16 -5.58 -21.17 -6.71
N ARG A 17 -6.43 -20.15 -6.61
CA ARG A 17 -6.40 -19.13 -5.53
C ARG A 17 -6.47 -19.73 -4.12
N GLY A 18 -6.88 -21.00 -3.99
CA GLY A 18 -6.95 -21.74 -2.73
C GLY A 18 -5.59 -22.16 -2.16
N LEU A 19 -4.60 -22.48 -3.01
CA LEU A 19 -3.29 -22.92 -2.52
C LEU A 19 -2.51 -21.77 -1.88
N ASN A 20 -2.56 -20.57 -2.50
CA ASN A 20 -1.89 -19.39 -1.97
C ASN A 20 -2.47 -18.99 -0.60
N THR A 21 -3.81 -18.91 -0.51
CA THR A 21 -4.47 -18.56 0.76
C THR A 21 -4.27 -19.58 1.87
N TRP A 22 -4.03 -20.85 1.53
CA TRP A 22 -3.66 -21.89 2.50
C TRP A 22 -2.20 -21.76 2.94
N LEU A 23 -1.27 -21.53 2.01
CA LEU A 23 0.16 -21.33 2.30
C LEU A 23 0.40 -20.10 3.19
N ASP A 24 -0.34 -19.01 2.95
CA ASP A 24 -0.24 -17.78 3.73
C ASP A 24 -0.59 -18.00 5.21
N ARG A 25 -1.52 -18.92 5.50
CA ARG A 25 -1.95 -19.25 6.88
C ARG A 25 -0.99 -20.16 7.62
N LEU A 26 -0.10 -20.87 6.93
CA LEU A 26 0.85 -21.80 7.56
C LEU A 26 2.03 -21.03 8.13
N THR A 27 2.12 -20.86 9.44
CA THR A 27 3.31 -20.26 10.07
C THR A 27 4.58 -21.07 9.75
N PHE A 28 5.75 -20.41 9.65
CA PHE A 28 7.04 -21.11 9.48
C PHE A 28 7.24 -22.22 10.51
N TYR A 29 6.86 -21.95 11.76
CA TYR A 29 6.87 -22.92 12.85
C TYR A 29 6.06 -24.18 12.54
N PHE A 30 4.87 -24.03 11.97
CA PHE A 30 4.01 -25.16 11.65
C PHE A 30 4.58 -26.01 10.51
N ILE A 31 5.18 -25.40 9.48
CA ILE A 31 5.87 -26.13 8.40
C ILE A 31 7.07 -26.91 8.97
N PHE A 32 7.83 -26.30 9.89
CA PHE A 32 8.93 -26.97 10.57
C PHE A 32 8.46 -28.16 11.40
N VAL A 33 7.35 -28.01 12.14
CA VAL A 33 6.74 -29.11 12.91
C VAL A 33 6.27 -30.24 12.00
N ILE A 34 5.65 -29.94 10.85
CA ILE A 34 5.29 -30.96 9.85
C ILE A 34 6.53 -31.70 9.37
N TRP A 35 7.61 -30.98 9.06
CA TRP A 35 8.84 -31.58 8.57
C TRP A 35 9.47 -32.55 9.58
N ILE A 36 9.57 -32.14 10.85
CA ILE A 36 10.02 -33.03 11.94
C ILE A 36 9.08 -34.22 12.11
N SER A 37 7.77 -34.00 12.03
CA SER A 37 6.78 -35.08 12.17
C SER A 37 6.91 -36.12 11.05
N VAL A 38 7.14 -35.69 9.80
CA VAL A 38 7.39 -36.57 8.66
C VAL A 38 8.62 -37.44 8.91
N ILE A 39 9.74 -36.84 9.35
CA ILE A 39 10.98 -37.58 9.68
C ILE A 39 10.73 -38.61 10.78
N ILE A 40 10.00 -38.24 11.84
CA ILE A 40 9.68 -39.17 12.92
C ILE A 40 8.80 -40.32 12.40
N ILE A 41 7.79 -40.03 11.58
CA ILE A 41 6.87 -41.05 11.04
C ILE A 41 7.63 -42.05 10.15
N PHE A 42 8.48 -41.58 9.24
CA PHE A 42 9.28 -42.46 8.39
C PHE A 42 10.33 -43.23 9.19
N GLY A 43 11.03 -42.58 10.14
CA GLY A 43 11.95 -43.24 11.06
C GLY A 43 11.29 -44.38 11.86
N VAL A 44 10.09 -44.14 12.41
CA VAL A 44 9.30 -45.17 13.11
C VAL A 44 8.86 -46.27 12.16
N ALA A 45 8.50 -45.96 10.91
CA ALA A 45 8.15 -46.95 9.90
C ALA A 45 9.33 -47.87 9.57
N TYR A 46 10.53 -47.32 9.37
CA TYR A 46 11.74 -48.12 9.13
C TYR A 46 12.13 -48.99 10.33
N TYR A 47 11.88 -48.51 11.55
CA TYR A 47 12.15 -49.28 12.77
C TYR A 47 11.15 -50.42 13.01
N SER A 48 9.86 -50.18 12.73
CA SER A 48 8.78 -51.12 13.11
C SER A 48 8.46 -52.17 12.04
N MET A 49 8.77 -51.89 10.78
CA MET A 49 8.48 -52.76 9.63
C MET A 49 9.65 -53.60 9.06
N PRO A 50 10.81 -53.82 9.73
CA PRO A 50 11.81 -54.76 9.23
C PRO A 50 11.22 -56.17 9.07
N GLY A 51 11.51 -56.80 7.94
CA GLY A 51 11.15 -58.18 7.65
C GLY A 51 12.30 -58.92 6.98
N SER A 52 12.08 -60.19 6.64
CA SER A 52 13.11 -61.04 6.01
C SER A 52 13.61 -60.52 4.66
N THR A 53 12.83 -59.69 3.97
CA THR A 53 13.14 -59.17 2.63
C THR A 53 13.38 -57.66 2.57
N SER A 54 13.02 -56.92 3.61
CA SER A 54 13.09 -55.45 3.64
C SER A 54 13.59 -54.98 5.00
N PHE A 55 14.72 -54.27 5.01
CA PHE A 55 15.39 -53.81 6.23
C PHE A 55 16.38 -52.68 5.91
N LEU A 56 16.82 -51.97 6.94
CA LEU A 56 17.95 -51.05 6.87
C LEU A 56 19.24 -51.80 7.22
N TYR A 57 20.32 -51.54 6.49
CA TYR A 57 21.62 -52.17 6.71
C TYR A 57 22.69 -51.11 6.96
N SER A 58 23.47 -51.29 8.02
CA SER A 58 24.60 -50.43 8.36
C SER A 58 25.86 -50.95 7.68
N ASN A 59 26.47 -50.14 6.82
CA ASN A 59 27.77 -50.43 6.20
C ASN A 59 28.93 -50.33 7.20
N VAL A 60 28.77 -49.53 8.25
CA VAL A 60 29.79 -49.33 9.30
C VAL A 60 29.89 -50.56 10.19
N ASN A 61 28.76 -50.99 10.73
CA ASN A 61 28.71 -52.13 11.66
C ASN A 61 28.52 -53.48 10.95
N ARG A 62 28.22 -53.46 9.65
CA ARG A 62 27.95 -54.64 8.80
C ARG A 62 26.81 -55.51 9.34
N GLU A 63 25.75 -54.87 9.83
CA GLU A 63 24.61 -55.52 10.45
C GLU A 63 23.28 -54.85 10.07
N VAL A 64 22.19 -55.56 10.32
CA VAL A 64 20.83 -55.01 10.17
C VAL A 64 20.59 -54.01 11.28
N VAL A 65 20.13 -52.81 10.91
CA VAL A 65 19.82 -51.75 11.87
C VAL A 65 18.61 -52.16 12.70
N SER A 66 18.79 -52.20 14.02
CA SER A 66 17.74 -52.50 15.00
C SER A 66 17.48 -51.36 15.99
N SER A 67 18.23 -50.26 15.91
CA SER A 67 18.06 -49.08 16.76
C SER A 67 17.07 -48.10 16.14
N ILE A 68 16.12 -47.60 16.95
CA ILE A 68 15.19 -46.53 16.54
C ILE A 68 15.92 -45.23 16.21
N GLN A 69 17.04 -44.95 16.89
CA GLN A 69 17.83 -43.73 16.67
C GLN A 69 18.45 -43.75 15.28
N ASP A 70 19.01 -44.89 14.87
CA ASP A 70 19.62 -45.08 13.55
C ASP A 70 18.57 -45.04 12.43
N ALA A 71 17.35 -45.53 12.70
CA ALA A 71 16.23 -45.44 11.76
C ALA A 71 15.72 -43.99 11.59
N ILE A 72 15.61 -43.22 12.67
CA ILE A 72 15.29 -41.78 12.61
C ILE A 72 16.41 -41.00 11.94
N TYR A 73 17.67 -41.34 12.23
CA TYR A 73 18.82 -40.75 11.56
C TYR A 73 18.79 -41.02 10.05
N PHE A 74 18.54 -42.27 9.64
CA PHE A 74 18.37 -42.62 8.22
C PHE A 74 17.24 -41.81 7.56
N SER A 75 16.10 -41.67 8.24
CA SER A 75 14.99 -40.85 7.77
C SER A 75 15.37 -39.38 7.63
N PHE A 76 16.07 -38.81 8.62
CA PHE A 76 16.53 -37.42 8.57
C PHE A 76 17.43 -37.16 7.35
N ILE A 77 18.48 -37.97 7.16
CA ILE A 77 19.43 -37.80 6.04
C ILE A 77 18.80 -38.10 4.68
N THR A 78 17.72 -38.88 4.65
CA THR A 78 16.94 -39.17 3.43
C THR A 78 16.02 -38.00 3.09
N ALA A 79 15.27 -37.48 4.06
CA ALA A 79 14.38 -36.34 3.89
C ALA A 79 15.13 -35.04 3.53
N THR A 80 16.38 -34.87 3.98
CA THR A 80 17.26 -33.77 3.59
C THR A 80 18.01 -34.01 2.28
N SER A 81 17.84 -35.19 1.66
CA SER A 81 18.60 -35.62 0.47
C SER A 81 20.13 -35.61 0.69
N THR A 82 20.59 -35.76 1.93
CA THR A 82 22.03 -35.78 2.27
C THR A 82 22.66 -37.14 2.00
N GLY A 83 22.02 -38.22 2.47
CA GLY A 83 22.37 -39.61 2.15
C GLY A 83 23.86 -39.98 2.28
N PHE A 84 24.39 -40.00 3.51
CA PHE A 84 25.81 -40.32 3.76
C PHE A 84 26.25 -41.73 3.30
N GLY A 85 25.31 -42.66 3.11
CA GLY A 85 25.57 -44.01 2.60
C GLY A 85 26.10 -45.00 3.66
N ASP A 86 26.13 -44.57 4.92
CA ASP A 86 26.42 -45.39 6.09
C ASP A 86 25.27 -46.35 6.43
N ILE A 87 24.03 -45.93 6.22
CA ILE A 87 22.83 -46.77 6.29
C ILE A 87 22.15 -46.79 4.93
N ILE A 88 21.82 -47.99 4.44
CA ILE A 88 21.19 -48.19 3.14
C ILE A 88 19.92 -49.05 3.24
N PRO A 89 18.86 -48.75 2.47
CA PRO A 89 17.62 -49.51 2.48
C PRO A 89 17.67 -50.71 1.53
N PHE A 90 17.13 -51.84 1.97
CA PHE A 90 16.94 -53.06 1.17
C PHE A 90 15.46 -53.39 0.99
N GLY A 91 15.15 -54.08 -0.12
CA GLY A 91 13.78 -54.50 -0.45
C GLY A 91 12.83 -53.32 -0.67
N LEU A 92 11.63 -53.41 -0.07
CA LEU A 92 10.57 -52.41 -0.19
C LEU A 92 10.92 -51.07 0.46
N PHE A 93 11.89 -51.04 1.39
CA PHE A 93 12.34 -49.80 2.02
C PHE A 93 12.93 -48.81 1.01
N LYS A 94 13.40 -49.28 -0.16
CA LYS A 94 13.81 -48.40 -1.27
C LYS A 94 12.67 -47.55 -1.79
N ILE A 95 11.46 -48.12 -1.89
CA ILE A 95 10.27 -47.39 -2.37
C ILE A 95 9.83 -46.38 -1.33
N ILE A 96 9.85 -46.77 -0.05
CA ILE A 96 9.55 -45.89 1.08
C ILE A 96 10.52 -44.69 1.11
N ALA A 97 11.82 -44.94 0.91
CA ALA A 97 12.83 -43.89 0.83
C ALA A 97 12.61 -42.95 -0.35
N ILE A 98 12.20 -43.46 -1.52
CA ILE A 98 11.83 -42.61 -2.66
C ILE A 98 10.64 -41.70 -2.30
N CYS A 99 9.60 -42.26 -1.67
CA CYS A 99 8.45 -41.47 -1.24
C CYS A 99 8.86 -40.39 -0.23
N GLU A 100 9.71 -40.75 0.74
CA GLU A 100 10.23 -39.82 1.74
C GLU A 100 11.02 -38.67 1.13
N VAL A 101 11.91 -38.94 0.16
CA VAL A 101 12.65 -37.89 -0.58
C VAL A 101 11.67 -36.95 -1.28
N VAL A 102 10.62 -37.48 -1.92
CA VAL A 102 9.59 -36.65 -2.57
C VAL A 102 8.89 -35.74 -1.55
N PHE A 103 8.51 -36.26 -0.38
CA PHE A 103 7.91 -35.44 0.68
C PHE A 103 8.88 -34.38 1.22
N GLY A 104 10.15 -34.75 1.46
CA GLY A 104 11.19 -33.83 1.93
C GLY A 104 11.42 -32.67 0.96
N LEU A 105 11.54 -32.96 -0.34
CA LEU A 105 11.71 -31.95 -1.38
C LEU A 105 10.47 -31.06 -1.54
N LEU A 106 9.27 -31.63 -1.45
CA LEU A 106 8.03 -30.84 -1.48
C LEU A 106 7.96 -29.85 -0.31
N LEU A 107 8.27 -30.28 0.91
CA LEU A 107 8.28 -29.41 2.08
C LEU A 107 9.35 -28.31 1.96
N LEU A 108 10.54 -28.64 1.45
CA LEU A 108 11.59 -27.65 1.17
C LEU A 108 11.14 -26.59 0.15
N ALA A 109 10.44 -27.02 -0.91
CA ALA A 109 9.85 -26.11 -1.89
C ALA A 109 8.78 -25.21 -1.27
N LEU A 110 7.97 -25.72 -0.35
CA LEU A 110 6.97 -24.93 0.39
C LEU A 110 7.63 -23.85 1.27
N VAL A 111 8.69 -24.19 2.01
CA VAL A 111 9.44 -23.21 2.82
C VAL A 111 10.04 -22.12 1.93
N THR A 112 10.68 -22.51 0.82
CA THR A 112 11.29 -21.58 -0.12
C THR A 112 10.26 -20.64 -0.73
N SER A 113 9.11 -21.18 -1.17
CA SER A 113 7.99 -20.40 -1.68
C SER A 113 7.48 -19.39 -0.64
N LYS A 114 7.36 -19.81 0.61
CA LYS A 114 6.91 -18.94 1.70
C LYS A 114 7.90 -17.81 2.01
N ILE A 115 9.20 -18.07 1.98
CA ILE A 115 10.24 -17.02 2.13
C ILE A 115 10.12 -15.99 1.01
N VAL A 116 9.94 -16.45 -0.23
CA VAL A 116 9.77 -15.56 -1.39
C VAL A 116 8.49 -14.73 -1.25
N SER A 117 7.37 -15.34 -0.87
CA SER A 117 6.09 -14.63 -0.67
C SER A 117 6.21 -13.52 0.38
N VAL A 118 6.77 -13.83 1.56
CA VAL A 118 6.95 -12.84 2.64
C VAL A 118 7.82 -11.67 2.20
N LYS A 119 8.89 -11.93 1.44
CA LYS A 119 9.74 -10.86 0.88
C LYS A 119 8.98 -9.99 -0.12
N GLN A 120 8.15 -10.60 -0.98
CA GLN A 120 7.33 -9.87 -1.94
C GLN A 120 6.31 -8.98 -1.25
N ASP A 121 5.62 -9.49 -0.23
CA ASP A 121 4.63 -8.72 0.53
C ASP A 121 5.26 -7.52 1.24
N MET A 122 6.44 -7.70 1.85
CA MET A 122 7.20 -6.61 2.47
C MET A 122 7.56 -5.53 1.44
N ILE A 123 8.15 -5.91 0.30
CA ILE A 123 8.53 -4.98 -0.77
C ILE A 123 7.32 -4.23 -1.34
N ILE A 124 6.19 -4.91 -1.55
CA ILE A 124 4.98 -4.29 -2.10
C ILE A 124 4.41 -3.26 -1.11
N SER A 125 4.41 -3.58 0.19
CA SER A 125 3.94 -2.64 1.21
C SER A 125 4.82 -1.38 1.27
N GLU A 126 6.14 -1.54 1.18
CA GLU A 126 7.08 -0.42 1.16
C GLU A 126 6.94 0.44 -0.11
N ILE A 127 6.78 -0.17 -1.29
CA ILE A 127 6.49 0.55 -2.54
C ILE A 127 5.19 1.34 -2.44
N TYR A 128 4.16 0.76 -1.83
CA TYR A 128 2.88 1.46 -1.63
C TYR A 128 3.05 2.69 -0.74
N GLU A 129 3.74 2.57 0.39
CA GLU A 129 4.04 3.70 1.30
C GLU A 129 4.87 4.80 0.62
N ILE A 130 5.91 4.42 -0.14
CA ILE A 130 6.72 5.37 -0.92
C ILE A 130 5.84 6.12 -1.94
N SER A 131 5.03 5.40 -2.71
CA SER A 131 4.13 5.98 -3.72
C SER A 131 3.11 6.94 -3.11
N LEU A 132 2.60 6.62 -1.91
CA LEU A 132 1.69 7.50 -1.19
C LEU A 132 2.38 8.80 -0.79
N ASN A 133 3.58 8.74 -0.21
CA ASN A 133 4.33 9.92 0.20
C ASN A 133 4.71 10.80 -1.00
N GLU A 134 5.12 10.19 -2.11
CA GLU A 134 5.40 10.90 -3.36
C GLU A 134 4.15 11.60 -3.90
N LYS A 135 3.00 10.92 -3.88
CA LYS A 135 1.73 11.53 -4.29
C LYS A 135 1.36 12.72 -3.40
N VAL A 136 1.53 12.61 -2.08
CA VAL A 136 1.30 13.72 -1.14
C VAL A 136 2.23 14.90 -1.44
N ASN A 137 3.53 14.63 -1.62
CA ASN A 137 4.52 15.67 -1.92
C ASN A 137 4.21 16.38 -3.24
N ARG A 138 3.82 15.64 -4.29
CA ARG A 138 3.40 16.23 -5.56
C ARG A 138 2.21 17.20 -5.40
N LEU A 139 1.20 16.80 -4.62
CA LEU A 139 0.02 17.64 -4.35
C LEU A 139 0.39 18.90 -3.55
N ARG A 140 1.27 18.77 -2.56
CA ARG A 140 1.78 19.92 -1.79
C ARG A 140 2.59 20.86 -2.66
N SER A 141 3.44 20.34 -3.54
CA SER A 141 4.22 21.14 -4.50
C SER A 141 3.31 21.89 -5.46
N ALA A 142 2.24 21.27 -5.97
CA ALA A 142 1.24 21.95 -6.80
C ALA A 142 0.59 23.13 -6.06
N LEU A 143 0.16 22.92 -4.80
CA LEU A 143 -0.38 24.00 -3.96
C LEU A 143 0.64 25.10 -3.65
N PHE A 144 1.91 24.73 -3.46
CA PHE A 144 3.00 25.70 -3.26
C PHE A 144 3.24 26.56 -4.50
N LEU A 145 3.31 25.95 -5.69
CA LEU A 145 3.48 26.66 -6.96
C LEU A 145 2.30 27.60 -7.25
N PHE A 146 1.08 27.16 -6.92
CA PHE A 146 -0.11 28.01 -6.97
C PHE A 146 0.07 29.26 -6.10
N ARG A 147 0.46 29.10 -4.83
CA ARG A 147 0.72 30.24 -3.93
C ARG A 147 1.81 31.16 -4.44
N GLN A 148 2.92 30.61 -4.93
CA GLN A 148 4.02 31.40 -5.48
C GLN A 148 3.58 32.22 -6.70
N THR A 149 2.75 31.62 -7.56
CA THR A 149 2.16 32.31 -8.71
C THR A 149 1.25 33.44 -8.26
N LEU A 150 0.38 33.20 -7.28
CA LEU A 150 -0.48 34.25 -6.72
C LEU A 150 0.32 35.38 -6.10
N SER A 151 1.36 35.08 -5.32
CA SER A 151 2.24 36.11 -4.75
C SER A 151 2.90 36.97 -5.82
N ARG A 152 3.32 36.38 -6.94
CA ARG A 152 3.86 37.14 -8.08
C ARG A 152 2.81 38.06 -8.68
N ILE A 153 1.56 37.60 -8.83
CA ILE A 153 0.46 38.40 -9.37
C ILE A 153 0.14 39.57 -8.42
N ILE A 154 0.08 39.31 -7.11
CA ILE A 154 -0.13 40.36 -6.09
C ILE A 154 0.94 41.44 -6.23
N ASN A 155 2.22 41.06 -6.26
CA ASN A 155 3.31 42.04 -6.43
C ASN A 155 3.18 42.86 -7.73
N ASN A 156 2.80 42.23 -8.84
CA ASN A 156 2.59 42.95 -10.10
C ASN A 156 1.41 43.93 -10.04
N ILE A 157 0.38 43.64 -9.24
CA ILE A 157 -0.75 44.54 -8.99
C ILE A 157 -0.27 45.72 -8.15
N ASP A 158 0.46 45.47 -7.07
CA ASP A 158 0.99 46.48 -6.16
C ASP A 158 1.96 47.46 -6.86
N GLU A 159 2.77 46.95 -7.79
CA GLU A 159 3.67 47.75 -8.63
C GLU A 159 2.96 48.45 -9.81
N GLY A 160 1.68 48.16 -10.04
CA GLY A 160 0.89 48.75 -11.14
C GLY A 160 1.29 48.26 -12.54
N VAL A 161 2.04 47.15 -12.65
CA VAL A 161 2.57 46.62 -13.92
C VAL A 161 1.66 45.55 -14.54
N MET A 162 0.57 45.20 -13.85
CA MET A 162 -0.34 44.12 -14.24
C MET A 162 -0.99 44.36 -15.61
N ARG A 163 -0.76 43.44 -16.57
CA ARG A 163 -1.30 43.56 -17.93
C ARG A 163 -2.69 42.93 -18.03
N LYS A 164 -3.56 43.46 -18.92
CA LYS A 164 -4.89 42.86 -19.21
C LYS A 164 -4.84 41.38 -19.61
N ARG A 165 -3.79 40.96 -20.34
CA ARG A 165 -3.59 39.55 -20.70
C ARG A 165 -3.34 38.69 -19.47
N GLU A 166 -2.47 39.14 -18.56
CA GLU A 166 -2.15 38.42 -17.32
C GLU A 166 -3.39 38.31 -16.43
N LEU A 167 -4.23 39.35 -16.42
CA LEU A 167 -5.52 39.34 -15.72
C LEU A 167 -6.47 38.28 -16.29
N GLY A 168 -6.47 38.11 -17.62
CA GLY A 168 -7.21 37.05 -18.31
C GLY A 168 -6.71 35.64 -17.99
N GLU A 169 -5.43 35.48 -17.69
CA GLU A 169 -4.80 34.19 -17.37
C GLU A 169 -5.02 33.77 -15.91
N VAL A 170 -5.46 34.67 -15.02
CA VAL A 170 -5.75 34.36 -13.60
C VAL A 170 -6.70 33.17 -13.43
N TYR A 171 -7.69 33.06 -14.32
CA TYR A 171 -8.63 31.94 -14.37
C TYR A 171 -7.93 30.57 -14.45
N VAL A 172 -6.84 30.46 -15.20
CA VAL A 172 -6.09 29.20 -15.38
C VAL A 172 -5.53 28.72 -14.05
N TYR A 173 -5.06 29.64 -13.20
CA TYR A 173 -4.52 29.28 -11.89
C TYR A 173 -5.61 28.82 -10.92
N PHE A 174 -6.81 29.40 -10.99
CA PHE A 174 -7.96 28.92 -10.20
C PHE A 174 -8.44 27.55 -10.66
N SER A 175 -8.41 27.28 -11.97
CA SER A 175 -8.74 25.95 -12.51
C SER A 175 -7.74 24.91 -11.99
N SER A 176 -6.45 25.23 -12.00
CA SER A 176 -5.40 24.35 -11.47
C SER A 176 -5.54 24.10 -9.96
N LEU A 177 -5.97 25.11 -9.19
CA LEU A 177 -6.30 24.92 -7.78
C LEU A 177 -7.47 23.95 -7.61
N GLU A 178 -8.57 24.14 -8.34
CA GLU A 178 -9.74 23.27 -8.27
C GLU A 178 -9.37 21.81 -8.57
N ASP A 179 -8.62 21.57 -9.65
CA ASP A 179 -8.14 20.24 -10.04
C ASP A 179 -7.31 19.59 -8.92
N THR A 180 -6.39 20.36 -8.34
CA THR A 180 -5.52 19.89 -7.25
C THR A 180 -6.34 19.54 -6.01
N LEU A 181 -7.31 20.38 -5.63
CA LEU A 181 -8.19 20.13 -4.49
C LEU A 181 -9.09 18.91 -4.74
N ASN A 182 -9.63 18.75 -5.94
CA ASN A 182 -10.42 17.57 -6.30
C ASN A 182 -9.58 16.28 -6.22
N GLU A 183 -8.32 16.33 -6.67
CA GLU A 183 -7.43 15.18 -6.54
C GLU A 183 -7.14 14.84 -5.06
N ILE A 184 -6.92 15.87 -4.21
CA ILE A 184 -6.74 15.67 -2.76
C ILE A 184 -8.00 15.07 -2.14
N ARG A 185 -9.18 15.57 -2.49
CA ARG A 185 -10.47 15.06 -2.00
C ARG A 185 -10.66 13.59 -2.34
N LEU A 186 -10.37 13.21 -3.59
CA LEU A 186 -10.43 11.81 -4.03
C LEU A 186 -9.42 10.95 -3.28
N PHE A 187 -8.20 11.45 -3.05
CA PHE A 187 -7.16 10.75 -2.31
C PHE A 187 -7.58 10.47 -0.86
N ILE A 188 -8.07 11.50 -0.15
CA ILE A 188 -8.48 11.38 1.26
C ILE A 188 -9.70 10.46 1.40
N THR A 189 -10.70 10.60 0.52
CA THR A 189 -11.91 9.76 0.52
C THR A 189 -11.61 8.30 0.18
N ARG A 190 -10.75 8.02 -0.81
CA ARG A 190 -10.31 6.64 -1.14
C ARG A 190 -9.54 6.00 0.02
N LYS A 191 -8.69 6.78 0.70
CA LYS A 191 -7.90 6.30 1.86
C LYS A 191 -8.79 5.94 3.05
N GLN A 192 -9.95 6.58 3.24
CA GLN A 192 -10.91 6.18 4.30
C GLN A 192 -11.44 4.76 4.13
N ARG A 193 -11.63 4.28 2.89
CA ARG A 193 -12.16 2.93 2.64
C ARG A 193 -11.16 1.80 2.98
N LYS A 194 -9.85 2.09 3.01
CA LYS A 194 -8.79 1.15 3.43
C LYS A 194 -8.35 1.33 4.89
N ARG A 195 -8.87 2.34 5.59
CA ARG A 195 -8.40 2.87 6.88
C ARG A 195 -8.78 2.04 8.12
N CYS A 196 -9.49 0.91 7.97
CA CYS A 196 -9.83 0.02 9.08
C CYS A 196 -8.68 -0.92 9.53
N ALA A 197 -7.47 -0.82 8.95
CA ALA A 197 -6.40 -1.78 9.24
C ALA A 197 -5.05 -1.18 9.67
N GLU A 198 -4.66 0.01 9.21
CA GLU A 198 -3.29 0.50 9.42
C GLU A 198 -3.28 1.99 9.76
N GLY A 199 -2.78 2.29 10.96
CA GLY A 199 -2.73 3.62 11.57
C GLY A 199 -2.19 4.68 10.62
N ILE A 200 -2.89 5.81 10.56
CA ILE A 200 -2.60 6.91 9.65
C ILE A 200 -1.22 7.48 9.96
N ASN A 201 -0.43 7.73 8.92
CA ASN A 201 0.65 8.73 8.97
C ASN A 201 0.03 10.14 9.08
N SER A 202 -0.43 10.50 10.30
CA SER A 202 -1.23 11.71 10.62
C SER A 202 -0.58 13.00 10.11
N LEU A 203 0.76 13.02 10.11
CA LEU A 203 1.58 14.13 9.65
C LEU A 203 1.34 14.50 8.18
N SER A 204 1.25 13.53 7.26
CA SER A 204 1.07 13.81 5.83
C SER A 204 -0.28 14.48 5.54
N VAL A 205 -1.33 14.10 6.29
CA VAL A 205 -2.65 14.70 6.18
C VAL A 205 -2.62 16.12 6.74
N GLU A 206 -2.03 16.32 7.92
CA GLU A 206 -1.87 17.64 8.53
C GLU A 206 -1.10 18.62 7.62
N LEU A 207 -0.01 18.16 6.99
CA LEU A 207 0.78 18.96 6.05
C LEU A 207 -0.01 19.33 4.79
N LEU A 208 -0.89 18.45 4.30
CA LEU A 208 -1.82 18.77 3.21
C LEU A 208 -2.85 19.81 3.64
N LEU A 209 -3.48 19.64 4.80
CA LEU A 209 -4.47 20.59 5.33
C LEU A 209 -3.84 21.98 5.55
N THR A 210 -2.61 22.02 6.06
CA THR A 210 -1.82 23.26 6.19
C THR A 210 -1.59 23.89 4.82
N SER A 211 -1.16 23.10 3.84
CA SER A 211 -0.92 23.59 2.47
C SER A 211 -2.20 24.12 1.81
N ILE A 212 -3.35 23.47 2.02
CA ILE A 212 -4.65 23.95 1.53
C ILE A 212 -5.00 25.28 2.20
N THR A 213 -4.90 25.34 3.53
CA THR A 213 -5.24 26.55 4.31
C THR A 213 -4.42 27.75 3.85
N SER A 214 -3.10 27.61 3.75
CA SER A 214 -2.24 28.69 3.26
C SER A 214 -2.53 29.07 1.80
N SER A 215 -3.01 28.13 0.97
CA SER A 215 -3.42 28.45 -0.40
C SER A 215 -4.72 29.24 -0.44
N LEU A 216 -5.66 28.95 0.45
CA LEU A 216 -6.89 29.76 0.60
C LEU A 216 -6.59 31.15 1.16
N GLU A 217 -5.70 31.27 2.16
CA GLU A 217 -5.27 32.57 2.68
C GLU A 217 -4.64 33.42 1.57
N LYS A 218 -3.75 32.84 0.76
CA LYS A 218 -3.14 33.56 -0.38
C LYS A 218 -4.14 33.93 -1.46
N LEU A 219 -5.14 33.08 -1.72
CA LEU A 219 -6.24 33.39 -2.63
C LEU A 219 -7.06 34.59 -2.12
N ASN A 220 -7.32 34.65 -0.81
CA ASN A 220 -7.99 35.79 -0.18
C ASN A 220 -7.20 37.09 -0.37
N GLU A 221 -5.89 37.06 -0.15
CA GLU A 221 -5.01 38.23 -0.38
C GLU A 221 -5.06 38.71 -1.84
N LEU A 222 -5.02 37.79 -2.80
CA LEU A 222 -5.13 38.16 -4.22
C LEU A 222 -6.48 38.83 -4.52
N ILE A 223 -7.59 38.27 -4.05
CA ILE A 223 -8.91 38.85 -4.26
C ILE A 223 -9.01 40.25 -3.67
N ALA A 224 -8.43 40.47 -2.49
CA ALA A 224 -8.37 41.79 -1.86
C ALA A 224 -7.57 42.79 -2.73
N ALA A 225 -6.34 42.42 -3.14
CA ALA A 225 -5.49 43.27 -3.98
C ALA A 225 -6.16 43.62 -5.32
N MET A 226 -6.82 42.65 -5.97
CA MET A 226 -7.54 42.88 -7.22
C MET A 226 -8.76 43.81 -7.05
N ASN A 227 -9.45 43.73 -5.91
CA ASN A 227 -10.57 44.61 -5.59
C ASN A 227 -10.11 46.05 -5.28
N GLU A 228 -9.04 46.20 -4.48
CA GLU A 228 -8.46 47.50 -4.13
C GLU A 228 -7.91 48.25 -5.35
N ALA A 229 -7.26 47.51 -6.27
CA ALA A 229 -6.78 48.06 -7.54
C ALA A 229 -7.91 48.29 -8.58
N GLY A 230 -9.17 47.97 -8.27
CA GLY A 230 -10.32 48.18 -9.16
C GLY A 230 -10.26 47.36 -10.45
N LEU A 231 -9.65 46.17 -10.44
CA LEU A 231 -9.46 45.36 -11.64
C LEU A 231 -10.76 44.66 -12.08
N GLU A 232 -11.02 44.62 -13.38
CA GLU A 232 -12.15 43.89 -13.97
C GLU A 232 -11.84 42.38 -14.11
N TRP A 233 -11.89 41.64 -13.00
CA TRP A 233 -11.57 40.21 -12.97
C TRP A 233 -12.77 39.29 -12.76
N ARG A 234 -13.91 39.86 -12.36
CA ARG A 234 -15.13 39.14 -11.97
C ARG A 234 -15.88 38.61 -13.19
N LYS A 235 -15.41 37.48 -13.72
CA LYS A 235 -16.13 36.69 -14.73
C LYS A 235 -16.91 35.56 -14.06
N ASP A 236 -18.08 35.21 -14.57
CA ASP A 236 -18.91 34.14 -13.99
C ASP A 236 -18.14 32.82 -13.84
N SER A 237 -17.39 32.43 -14.87
CA SER A 237 -16.55 31.23 -14.82
C SER A 237 -15.50 31.28 -13.72
N THR A 238 -14.91 32.46 -13.48
CA THR A 238 -13.91 32.66 -12.42
C THR A 238 -14.53 32.56 -11.03
N LEU A 239 -15.71 33.17 -10.85
CA LEU A 239 -16.45 33.09 -9.60
C LEU A 239 -16.89 31.66 -9.30
N GLU A 240 -17.30 30.90 -10.32
CA GLU A 240 -17.69 29.50 -10.18
C GLU A 240 -16.51 28.60 -9.78
N LEU A 241 -15.34 28.74 -10.43
CA LEU A 241 -14.13 28.00 -10.04
C LEU A 241 -13.73 28.25 -8.58
N ILE A 242 -13.79 29.51 -8.14
CA ILE A 242 -13.46 29.87 -6.75
C ILE A 242 -14.45 29.19 -5.80
N LYS A 243 -15.76 29.25 -6.09
CA LYS A 243 -16.78 28.58 -5.27
C LYS A 243 -16.53 27.07 -5.18
N ARG A 244 -16.31 26.40 -6.31
CA ARG A 244 -16.00 24.96 -6.36
C ARG A 244 -14.74 24.60 -5.58
N SER A 245 -13.71 25.44 -5.65
CA SER A 245 -12.48 25.28 -4.89
C SER A 245 -12.72 25.38 -3.38
N LEU A 246 -13.54 26.35 -2.94
CA LEU A 246 -13.94 26.47 -1.53
C LEU A 246 -14.71 25.24 -1.06
N ASP A 247 -15.71 24.79 -1.84
CA ASP A 247 -16.52 23.62 -1.49
C ASP A 247 -15.68 22.33 -1.46
N ALA A 248 -14.72 22.18 -2.38
CA ALA A 248 -13.77 21.06 -2.37
C ALA A 248 -12.90 21.08 -1.11
N ALA A 249 -12.39 22.25 -0.70
CA ALA A 249 -11.63 22.40 0.53
C ALA A 249 -12.48 22.09 1.77
N GLU A 250 -13.72 22.56 1.84
CA GLU A 250 -14.63 22.24 2.95
C GLU A 250 -14.94 20.74 3.02
N GLY A 251 -15.19 20.10 1.88
CA GLY A 251 -15.41 18.66 1.79
C GLY A 251 -14.19 17.84 2.23
N ILE A 252 -12.97 18.31 1.94
CA ILE A 252 -11.73 17.69 2.41
C ILE A 252 -11.67 17.71 3.94
N PHE A 253 -11.85 18.87 4.56
CA PHE A 253 -11.78 19.00 6.03
C PHE A 253 -12.88 18.18 6.72
N ALA A 254 -14.12 18.21 6.19
CA ALA A 254 -15.22 17.39 6.72
C ALA A 254 -14.92 15.89 6.64
N SER A 255 -14.26 15.44 5.56
CA SER A 255 -13.86 14.04 5.42
C SER A 255 -12.75 13.61 6.39
N VAL A 256 -11.94 14.55 6.89
CA VAL A 256 -10.93 14.22 7.92
C VAL A 256 -11.57 14.15 9.30
N ASP A 257 -12.55 15.01 9.59
CA ASP A 257 -13.23 15.08 10.89
C ASP A 257 -14.01 13.82 11.25
N SER A 258 -14.65 13.18 10.26
CA SER A 258 -15.39 11.93 10.46
C SER A 258 -14.52 10.74 10.88
N SER A 259 -13.19 10.86 10.80
CA SER A 259 -12.25 9.80 11.16
C SER A 259 -11.75 9.82 12.61
N GLY A 260 -12.11 10.82 13.42
CA GLY A 260 -11.89 10.83 14.88
C GLY A 260 -10.44 10.87 15.39
N GLU A 261 -9.43 10.78 14.53
CA GLU A 261 -8.02 10.61 14.93
C GLU A 261 -7.15 11.87 14.91
N LEU A 262 -7.56 12.97 14.27
CA LEU A 262 -6.74 14.20 14.22
C LEU A 262 -7.17 15.18 15.32
N GLY A 263 -6.34 15.28 16.37
CA GLY A 263 -6.55 16.08 17.59
C GLY A 263 -6.47 17.61 17.42
N SER A 264 -5.95 18.29 18.46
CA SER A 264 -5.95 19.76 18.58
C SER A 264 -5.25 20.51 17.44
N ALA A 265 -4.27 19.92 16.75
CA ALA A 265 -3.55 20.55 15.64
C ALA A 265 -4.45 20.88 14.43
N VAL A 266 -5.45 20.04 14.14
CA VAL A 266 -6.41 20.31 13.05
C VAL A 266 -7.45 21.35 13.44
N SER A 267 -7.68 21.56 14.73
CA SER A 267 -8.65 22.55 15.19
C SER A 267 -8.24 23.99 14.82
N ASP A 268 -6.95 24.33 14.94
CA ASP A 268 -6.43 25.64 14.50
C ASP A 268 -6.51 25.80 12.97
N LEU A 269 -6.10 24.76 12.23
CA LEU A 269 -6.21 24.75 10.77
C LEU A 269 -7.66 24.93 10.31
N ARG A 270 -8.62 24.34 11.01
CA ARG A 270 -10.05 24.52 10.73
C ARG A 270 -10.49 25.96 10.96
N ALA A 271 -10.09 26.56 12.07
CA ALA A 271 -10.41 27.96 12.37
C ALA A 271 -9.82 28.92 11.32
N ARG A 272 -8.56 28.69 10.91
CA ARG A 272 -7.91 29.44 9.83
C ARG A 272 -8.61 29.25 8.48
N LYS A 273 -8.90 28.00 8.08
CA LYS A 273 -9.68 27.69 6.88
C LYS A 273 -11.00 28.44 6.90
N THR A 274 -11.75 28.40 8.00
CA THR A 274 -13.08 29.01 8.09
C THR A 274 -13.02 30.52 7.96
N ARG A 275 -12.04 31.17 8.60
CA ARG A 275 -11.77 32.60 8.41
C ARG A 275 -11.46 32.91 6.94
N ALA A 276 -10.52 32.21 6.32
CA ALA A 276 -10.15 32.42 4.92
C ALA A 276 -11.34 32.25 3.97
N VAL A 277 -12.12 31.16 4.10
CA VAL A 277 -13.31 30.92 3.27
C VAL A 277 -14.34 32.04 3.45
N SER A 278 -14.59 32.49 4.68
CA SER A 278 -15.54 33.57 4.95
C SER A 278 -15.10 34.90 4.33
N SER A 279 -13.82 35.26 4.43
CA SER A 279 -13.25 36.47 3.83
C SER A 279 -13.29 36.43 2.31
N ILE A 280 -12.98 35.28 1.70
CA ILE A 280 -13.09 35.09 0.25
C ILE A 280 -14.54 35.30 -0.17
N ARG A 281 -15.50 34.61 0.46
CA ARG A 281 -16.93 34.74 0.14
C ARG A 281 -17.41 36.19 0.26
N ALA A 282 -16.93 36.94 1.25
CA ALA A 282 -17.22 38.38 1.38
C ALA A 282 -16.62 39.18 0.22
N GLY A 283 -15.35 38.94 -0.12
CA GLY A 283 -14.65 39.58 -1.25
C GLY A 283 -15.26 39.28 -2.62
N LEU A 284 -16.00 38.18 -2.76
CA LEU A 284 -16.73 37.82 -3.99
C LEU A 284 -18.04 38.61 -4.18
N LYS A 285 -18.60 39.27 -3.16
CA LYS A 285 -19.81 40.11 -3.30
C LYS A 285 -19.50 41.38 -4.09
N GLN A 286 -20.44 41.88 -4.90
CA GLN A 286 -20.27 43.17 -5.60
C GLN A 286 -20.36 44.33 -4.60
N PRO A 287 -19.71 45.49 -4.87
CA PRO A 287 -20.03 46.71 -4.14
C PRO A 287 -21.48 47.10 -4.48
N GLY A 288 -22.43 46.81 -3.57
CA GLY A 288 -23.83 47.18 -3.70
C GLY A 288 -24.87 46.05 -3.57
N GLU A 289 -24.46 44.79 -3.43
CA GLU A 289 -25.42 43.69 -3.17
C GLU A 289 -25.74 43.64 -1.66
N PRO A 290 -26.99 43.89 -1.22
CA PRO A 290 -27.33 43.83 0.20
C PRO A 290 -27.09 42.42 0.74
N ALA A 291 -26.60 42.34 1.98
CA ALA A 291 -26.45 41.08 2.68
C ALA A 291 -27.82 40.38 2.70
N ALA A 292 -27.95 39.28 1.97
CA ALA A 292 -29.09 38.39 2.12
C ALA A 292 -29.04 37.80 3.53
N GLU A 293 -29.77 38.43 4.44
CA GLU A 293 -30.17 37.84 5.71
C GLU A 293 -30.99 36.58 5.41
N ARG A 294 -30.44 35.41 5.72
CA ARG A 294 -31.16 34.27 6.30
C ARG A 294 -30.22 33.44 7.16
#